data_AF-A0A3M5DRZ7-F1
#
_entry.id   AF-A0A3M5DRZ7-F1
#
_cell.length_a   1.000
_cell.length_b   1.000
_cell.length_c   1.000
_cell.angle_alpha   90.00
_cell.angle_beta   90.00
_cell.angle_gamma   90.00
#
_symmetry.space_group_name_H-M   'P 1'
#
loop_
_entity.id
_entity.type
_entity.pdbx_description
1 polymer ?
#
loop_
_entity_poly.entity_id
_entity_poly.type
_entity_poly.pdbx_seq_one_letter_code
_entity_poly.pdbx_strand_id
1 'polypeptide(L)'
;MRVSAFRWPGSPCPPRSRRCLPLMFRTGRTLALGCLLILQPLLAQAGGNSLLIPATGRCALNTVPEELQQALAACQQVANGGDAEAQYELGEFFYDGERIPRDLQAALNWFEKASLQGHAQAQYHLGTMFFRGEGVPANNVQAYIVLKMAAVNGAEDALDSADLVAEQMNRDELDIATRVLGQIFRNYLIELQTAGGVTPFAPLP
;
A
#
# COMPACT_ATOMS: atom_id res chain seq x y z
N MET A 1 -16.91 43.48 -52.82
CA MET A 1 -18.27 43.84 -53.27
C MET A 1 -19.16 44.05 -52.04
N ARG A 2 -19.78 45.26 -51.93
CA ARG A 2 -21.07 45.64 -51.29
C ARG A 2 -21.45 44.94 -49.97
N VAL A 3 -21.42 45.60 -48.80
CA VAL A 3 -22.48 46.47 -48.20
C VAL A 3 -23.88 45.84 -48.20
N SER A 4 -24.50 45.77 -47.00
CA SER A 4 -25.93 46.03 -46.64
C SER A 4 -26.33 45.09 -45.50
N ALA A 5 -26.50 45.47 -44.22
CA ALA A 5 -27.43 46.45 -43.64
C ALA A 5 -28.88 46.24 -44.11
N PHE A 6 -29.64 45.42 -43.37
CA PHE A 6 -31.10 45.45 -43.41
C PHE A 6 -31.62 46.35 -42.29
N ARG A 7 -32.47 47.28 -42.70
CA ARG A 7 -33.07 48.34 -41.89
C ARG A 7 -34.58 48.28 -42.10
N TRP A 8 -35.29 48.82 -41.09
CA TRP A 8 -36.64 49.41 -41.11
C TRP A 8 -37.83 48.49 -40.71
N PRO A 9 -38.99 49.05 -40.30
CA PRO A 9 -39.19 50.05 -39.23
C PRO A 9 -40.55 49.93 -38.48
N GLY A 10 -40.82 50.84 -37.53
CA GLY A 10 -42.21 51.17 -37.14
C GLY A 10 -42.42 51.69 -35.72
N SER A 11 -42.18 52.98 -35.49
CA SER A 11 -42.84 53.81 -34.45
C SER A 11 -44.33 54.09 -34.83
N PRO A 12 -45.25 54.68 -34.01
CA PRO A 12 -45.07 55.55 -32.82
C PRO A 12 -46.12 55.42 -31.64
N CYS A 13 -45.81 56.08 -30.50
CA CYS A 13 -46.61 56.84 -29.48
C CYS A 13 -48.17 56.78 -29.38
N PRO A 14 -48.86 57.35 -28.33
CA PRO A 14 -48.56 57.72 -26.92
C PRO A 14 -49.73 57.32 -25.93
N PRO A 15 -50.26 58.16 -24.98
CA PRO A 15 -49.90 58.28 -23.55
C PRO A 15 -51.09 58.13 -22.55
N ARG A 16 -50.83 58.48 -21.26
CA ARG A 16 -51.74 58.83 -20.12
C ARG A 16 -51.87 57.73 -19.06
N SER A 17 -51.30 57.88 -17.86
CA SER A 17 -51.52 58.84 -16.75
C SER A 17 -52.48 58.31 -15.66
N ARG A 18 -52.11 58.65 -14.41
CA ARG A 18 -52.88 58.62 -13.15
C ARG A 18 -52.64 57.42 -12.22
N ARG A 19 -51.76 57.71 -11.24
CA ARG A 19 -51.91 57.55 -9.79
C ARG A 19 -53.17 56.80 -9.33
N CYS A 20 -52.98 55.79 -8.48
CA CYS A 20 -53.36 55.84 -7.06
C CYS A 20 -52.93 54.54 -6.35
N LEU A 21 -52.20 54.70 -5.24
CA LEU A 21 -52.07 53.71 -4.17
C LEU A 21 -53.46 53.49 -3.53
N PRO A 22 -53.76 52.30 -2.93
CA PRO A 22 -53.49 52.11 -1.49
C PRO A 22 -53.11 50.64 -1.10
N LEU A 23 -52.14 50.47 -0.20
CA LEU A 23 -52.26 50.03 1.21
C LEU A 23 -52.73 48.58 1.49
N MET A 24 -51.81 47.83 2.11
CA MET A 24 -51.97 47.00 3.32
C MET A 24 -52.97 45.82 3.31
N PHE A 25 -52.44 44.57 3.36
CA PHE A 25 -52.24 43.75 4.57
C PHE A 25 -52.32 42.22 4.29
N ARG A 26 -51.54 41.49 5.08
CA ARG A 26 -51.74 40.11 5.60
C ARG A 26 -51.34 38.89 4.76
N THR A 27 -50.24 38.29 5.24
CA THR A 27 -50.08 36.87 5.64
C THR A 27 -50.51 35.77 4.67
N GLY A 28 -49.53 35.06 4.13
CA GLY A 28 -49.71 33.73 3.54
C GLY A 28 -48.35 33.05 3.38
N ARG A 29 -48.12 32.01 4.17
CA ARG A 29 -46.93 31.15 4.15
C ARG A 29 -46.92 30.27 2.88
N THR A 30 -45.70 29.88 2.49
CA THR A 30 -45.30 28.70 1.70
C THR A 30 -45.69 28.65 0.21
N LEU A 31 -44.69 28.73 -0.69
CA LEU A 31 -44.13 27.58 -1.41
C LEU A 31 -43.08 28.02 -2.45
N ALA A 32 -41.99 27.25 -2.52
CA ALA A 32 -41.04 27.10 -3.63
C ALA A 32 -40.09 28.27 -4.00
N LEU A 33 -39.08 28.54 -3.16
CA LEU A 33 -37.72 28.81 -3.67
C LEU A 33 -37.19 27.44 -4.15
N GLY A 34 -36.99 27.14 -5.43
CA GLY A 34 -36.61 28.04 -6.52
C GLY A 34 -35.13 28.35 -6.37
N CYS A 35 -34.29 27.64 -7.13
CA CYS A 35 -32.85 27.85 -7.31
C CYS A 35 -31.94 27.48 -6.13
N LEU A 36 -31.43 26.24 -6.11
CA LEU A 36 -30.03 25.88 -5.78
C LEU A 36 -29.83 24.35 -5.82
N LEU A 37 -30.04 23.73 -6.97
CA LEU A 37 -29.36 22.47 -7.32
C LEU A 37 -28.70 22.71 -8.66
N ILE A 38 -27.53 23.33 -8.57
CA ILE A 38 -26.57 23.45 -9.64
C ILE A 38 -26.33 22.04 -10.18
N LEU A 39 -26.65 21.86 -11.46
CA LEU A 39 -26.16 20.76 -12.28
C LEU A 39 -24.72 20.45 -11.86
N GLN A 40 -24.48 19.26 -11.32
CA GLN A 40 -23.11 18.76 -11.28
C GLN A 40 -22.70 18.46 -12.72
N PRO A 41 -21.72 19.18 -13.29
CA PRO A 41 -21.05 18.71 -14.48
C PRO A 41 -20.01 17.69 -14.00
N LEU A 42 -20.19 16.46 -14.46
CA LEU A 42 -19.18 15.42 -14.61
C LEU A 42 -17.75 15.98 -14.62
N LEU A 43 -17.01 15.80 -13.52
CA LEU A 43 -15.55 15.75 -13.58
C LEU A 43 -15.15 14.34 -13.99
N ALA A 44 -15.23 14.11 -15.29
CA ALA A 44 -14.41 13.10 -15.95
C ALA A 44 -12.95 13.58 -15.88
N GLN A 45 -12.15 13.03 -14.96
CA GLN A 45 -10.70 13.23 -14.99
C GLN A 45 -10.09 12.23 -15.96
N ALA A 46 -10.01 12.63 -17.23
CA ALA A 46 -9.06 12.08 -18.16
C ALA A 46 -7.75 12.89 -18.04
N GLY A 47 -6.63 12.18 -17.91
CA GLY A 47 -5.32 12.71 -18.24
C GLY A 47 -4.46 13.16 -17.06
N GLY A 48 -3.41 12.38 -16.81
CA GLY A 48 -2.05 12.90 -16.77
C GLY A 48 -1.60 13.54 -15.47
N ASN A 49 -0.76 12.81 -14.74
CA ASN A 49 0.36 13.31 -13.92
C ASN A 49 0.09 14.62 -13.15
N SER A 50 -0.39 14.48 -11.92
CA SER A 50 -0.30 15.50 -10.86
C SER A 50 -0.20 14.74 -9.54
N LEU A 51 0.99 14.60 -8.95
CA LEU A 51 1.60 15.53 -7.99
C LEU A 51 0.71 15.81 -6.77
N LEU A 52 1.23 15.33 -5.62
CA LEU A 52 1.13 15.94 -4.29
C LEU A 52 -0.17 15.73 -3.50
N ILE A 53 -0.46 14.47 -3.19
CA ILE A 53 -0.75 14.10 -1.80
C ILE A 53 0.35 13.11 -1.41
N PRO A 54 1.32 13.45 -0.54
CA PRO A 54 2.15 12.41 0.05
C PRO A 54 1.21 11.56 0.89
N ALA A 55 0.91 10.36 0.40
CA ALA A 55 0.41 9.33 1.30
C ALA A 55 1.44 9.24 2.43
N THR A 56 0.99 9.46 3.66
CA THR A 56 1.76 9.18 4.87
C THR A 56 2.55 7.88 4.70
N GLY A 57 3.87 7.91 4.92
CA GLY A 57 4.58 6.79 5.54
C GLY A 57 5.10 5.65 4.67
N ARG A 58 5.49 5.85 3.40
CA ARG A 58 6.29 4.83 2.71
C ARG A 58 7.78 5.16 2.83
N CYS A 59 8.54 4.28 3.46
CA CYS A 59 9.99 4.32 3.39
C CYS A 59 10.39 4.25 1.91
N ALA A 60 11.01 5.32 1.40
CA ALA A 60 11.52 5.35 0.03
C ALA A 60 12.95 5.82 0.10
N LEU A 61 13.88 4.88 -0.05
CA LEU A 61 15.31 5.19 0.05
C LEU A 61 15.90 5.58 -1.30
N ASN A 62 15.18 5.44 -2.42
CA ASN A 62 15.64 5.84 -3.76
C ASN A 62 15.62 7.38 -3.96
N THR A 63 16.40 8.11 -3.16
CA THR A 63 16.53 9.58 -3.18
C THR A 63 17.92 10.03 -3.63
N VAL A 64 18.06 11.33 -3.91
CA VAL A 64 19.38 11.93 -4.22
C VAL A 64 20.31 11.86 -2.99
N PRO A 65 21.65 11.75 -3.18
CA PRO A 65 22.58 11.49 -2.07
C PRO A 65 22.54 12.52 -0.93
N GLU A 66 22.24 13.78 -1.25
CA GLU A 66 22.19 14.89 -0.30
C GLU A 66 21.06 14.75 0.74
N GLU A 67 19.97 14.07 0.37
CA GLU A 67 18.80 13.85 1.22
C GLU A 67 18.80 12.47 1.89
N LEU A 68 19.77 11.62 1.56
CA LEU A 68 19.81 10.22 1.98
C LEU A 68 19.77 10.08 3.51
N GLN A 69 20.50 10.91 4.25
CA GLN A 69 20.51 10.85 5.71
C GLN A 69 19.14 11.14 6.32
N GLN A 70 18.42 12.11 5.77
CA GLN A 70 17.08 12.47 6.25
C GLN A 70 16.06 11.39 5.88
N ALA A 71 16.15 10.85 4.66
CA ALA A 71 15.32 9.74 4.21
C ALA A 71 15.51 8.49 5.06
N LEU A 72 16.77 8.16 5.41
CA LEU A 72 17.08 7.05 6.30
C LEU A 72 16.52 7.24 7.70
N ALA A 73 16.67 8.43 8.29
CA ALA A 73 16.13 8.72 9.61
C ALA A 73 14.60 8.60 9.65
N ALA A 74 13.92 9.13 8.63
CA ALA A 74 12.46 9.02 8.51
C ALA A 74 12.02 7.55 8.33
N CYS A 75 12.71 6.79 7.48
CA CYS A 75 12.42 5.38 7.28
C CYS A 75 12.64 4.55 8.55
N GLN A 76 13.75 4.78 9.27
CA GLN A 76 14.01 4.14 10.57
C GLN A 76 12.91 4.43 11.59
N GLN A 77 12.37 5.65 11.61
CA GLN A 77 11.25 5.96 12.49
C GLN A 77 10.01 5.10 12.17
N VAL A 78 9.67 4.95 10.89
CA VAL A 78 8.53 4.14 10.44
C VAL A 78 8.76 2.65 10.73
N ALA A 79 9.94 2.13 10.41
CA ALA A 79 10.33 0.74 10.67
C ALA A 79 10.34 0.40 12.18
N ASN A 80 10.82 1.32 13.01
CA ASN A 80 10.76 1.21 14.48
C ASN A 80 9.33 1.27 15.02
N GLY A 81 8.41 1.90 14.27
CA GLY A 81 6.97 1.87 14.53
C GLY A 81 6.30 0.53 14.23
N GLY A 82 7.04 -0.45 13.69
CA GLY A 82 6.55 -1.79 13.41
C GLY A 82 6.13 -2.02 11.96
N ASP A 83 6.25 -1.04 11.08
CA ASP A 83 5.88 -1.21 9.68
C ASP A 83 6.80 -2.22 8.97
N ALA A 84 6.23 -3.33 8.51
CA ALA A 84 6.99 -4.44 7.92
C ALA A 84 7.64 -4.07 6.58
N GLU A 85 6.98 -3.24 5.78
CA GLU A 85 7.51 -2.77 4.49
C GLU A 85 8.74 -1.88 4.72
N ALA A 86 8.66 -0.92 5.65
CA ALA A 86 9.81 -0.07 5.99
C ALA A 86 10.97 -0.85 6.60
N GLN A 87 10.68 -1.91 7.37
CA GLN A 87 11.71 -2.82 7.85
C GLN A 87 12.37 -3.58 6.69
N TYR A 88 11.59 -4.08 5.73
CA TYR A 88 12.13 -4.72 4.52
C TYR A 88 13.00 -3.76 3.71
N GLU A 89 12.53 -2.54 3.45
CA GLU A 89 13.26 -1.50 2.71
C GLU A 89 14.58 -1.11 3.38
N LEU A 90 14.65 -1.06 4.71
CA LEU A 90 15.92 -0.88 5.43
C LEU A 90 16.84 -2.09 5.27
N GLY A 91 16.29 -3.30 5.31
CA GLY A 91 17.03 -4.53 5.07
C GLY A 91 17.73 -4.49 3.71
N GLU A 92 16.98 -4.21 2.64
CA GLU A 92 17.50 -4.08 1.28
C GLU A 92 18.56 -2.98 1.18
N PHE A 93 18.28 -1.82 1.77
CA PHE A 93 19.22 -0.70 1.74
C PHE A 93 20.59 -1.05 2.35
N PHE A 94 20.63 -1.76 3.47
CA PHE A 94 21.89 -2.19 4.09
C PHE A 94 22.52 -3.39 3.37
N TYR A 95 21.72 -4.21 2.69
CA TYR A 95 22.17 -5.38 1.94
C TYR A 95 22.85 -5.00 0.61
N ASP A 96 22.26 -4.11 -0.17
CA ASP A 96 22.73 -3.74 -1.52
C ASP A 96 24.09 -3.03 -1.49
N GLY A 97 24.21 -2.08 -0.57
CA GLY A 97 25.41 -1.26 -0.37
C GLY A 97 25.80 -0.37 -1.55
N GLU A 98 24.83 0.01 -2.40
CA GLU A 98 25.08 0.91 -3.54
C GLU A 98 25.36 2.35 -3.11
N ARG A 99 24.72 2.79 -2.03
CA ARG A 99 24.73 4.19 -1.56
C ARG A 99 25.57 4.40 -0.31
N ILE A 100 25.71 3.36 0.50
CA ILE A 100 26.61 3.28 1.65
C ILE A 100 27.29 1.91 1.65
N PRO A 101 28.42 1.71 2.35
CA PRO A 101 28.98 0.37 2.51
C PRO A 101 27.96 -0.62 3.08
N ARG A 102 27.96 -1.86 2.57
CA ARG A 102 27.06 -2.92 3.03
C ARG A 102 27.21 -3.15 4.53
N ASP A 103 26.08 -3.35 5.19
CA ASP A 103 26.00 -3.81 6.58
C ASP A 103 25.05 -5.01 6.65
N LEU A 104 25.61 -6.20 6.42
CA LEU A 104 24.83 -7.44 6.40
C LEU A 104 24.21 -7.77 7.77
N GLN A 105 24.81 -7.30 8.86
CA GLN A 105 24.26 -7.49 10.20
C GLN A 105 23.04 -6.60 10.41
N ALA A 106 23.10 -5.34 10.00
CA ALA A 106 21.93 -4.47 9.98
C ALA A 106 20.83 -5.04 9.06
N ALA A 107 21.19 -5.51 7.86
CA ALA A 107 20.24 -6.11 6.93
C ALA A 107 19.50 -7.32 7.55
N LEU A 108 20.25 -8.26 8.14
CA LEU A 108 19.68 -9.43 8.84
C LEU A 108 18.68 -9.01 9.92
N ASN A 109 19.04 -8.06 10.76
CA ASN A 109 18.18 -7.60 11.85
C ASN A 109 16.86 -7.01 11.33
N TRP A 110 16.90 -6.27 10.22
CA TRP A 110 15.72 -5.66 9.63
C TRP A 110 14.85 -6.67 8.88
N PHE A 111 15.47 -7.57 8.10
CA PHE A 111 14.76 -8.66 7.46
C PHE A 111 14.12 -9.61 8.48
N GLU A 112 14.78 -9.92 9.60
CA GLU A 112 14.21 -10.75 10.67
C GLU A 112 12.93 -10.11 11.23
N LYS A 113 12.96 -8.81 11.52
CA LYS A 113 11.77 -8.09 12.03
C LYS A 113 10.61 -8.13 11.04
N ALA A 114 10.86 -7.86 9.76
CA ALA A 114 9.82 -7.92 8.73
C ALA A 114 9.32 -9.36 8.50
N SER A 115 10.23 -10.33 8.54
CA SER A 115 9.97 -11.75 8.39
C SER A 115 9.03 -12.29 9.49
N LEU A 116 9.23 -11.88 10.73
CA LEU A 116 8.36 -12.25 11.86
C LEU A 116 6.92 -11.72 11.72
N GLN A 117 6.71 -10.71 10.87
CA GLN A 117 5.39 -10.16 10.55
C GLN A 117 4.76 -10.79 9.30
N GLY A 118 5.41 -11.80 8.69
CA GLY A 118 4.92 -12.46 7.48
C GLY A 118 5.28 -11.77 6.17
N HIS A 119 6.20 -10.80 6.17
CA HIS A 119 6.62 -10.14 4.93
C HIS A 119 7.39 -11.11 4.03
N ALA A 120 6.79 -11.46 2.89
CA ALA A 120 7.26 -12.55 2.03
C ALA A 120 8.67 -12.32 1.46
N GLN A 121 8.94 -11.12 0.95
CA GLN A 121 10.26 -10.78 0.39
C GLN A 121 11.33 -10.74 1.50
N ALA A 122 11.07 -10.14 2.66
CA ALA A 122 12.00 -10.20 3.78
C ALA A 122 12.33 -11.64 4.21
N GLN A 123 11.35 -12.55 4.22
CA GLN A 123 11.58 -13.97 4.45
C GLN A 123 12.46 -14.58 3.36
N TYR A 124 12.20 -14.28 2.09
CA TYR A 124 13.02 -14.77 0.97
C TYR A 124 14.49 -14.32 1.09
N HIS A 125 14.74 -13.04 1.37
CA HIS A 125 16.09 -12.51 1.56
C HIS A 125 16.76 -13.13 2.78
N LEU A 126 16.06 -13.21 3.91
CA LEU A 126 16.58 -13.83 5.14
C LEU A 126 16.95 -15.31 4.92
N GLY A 127 16.08 -16.07 4.23
CA GLY A 127 16.34 -17.46 3.88
C GLY A 127 17.55 -17.62 2.96
N THR A 128 17.71 -16.73 1.98
CA THR A 128 18.87 -16.71 1.09
C THR A 128 20.16 -16.37 1.84
N MET A 129 20.12 -15.41 2.78
CA MET A 129 21.27 -15.07 3.61
C MET A 129 21.70 -16.23 4.51
N PHE A 130 20.76 -16.96 5.11
CA PHE A 130 21.06 -18.20 5.84
C PHE A 130 21.64 -19.28 4.94
N PHE A 131 21.16 -19.42 3.71
CA PHE A 131 21.68 -20.42 2.78
C PHE A 131 23.12 -20.13 2.37
N ARG A 132 23.41 -18.86 2.06
CA ARG A 132 24.74 -18.42 1.59
C ARG A 132 25.73 -18.13 2.70
N GLY A 133 25.25 -17.99 3.94
CA GLY A 133 26.07 -17.55 5.06
C GLY A 133 26.47 -16.07 4.96
N GLU A 134 25.57 -15.22 4.46
CA GLU A 134 25.82 -13.78 4.28
C GLU A 134 25.52 -13.04 5.58
N GLY A 135 26.56 -12.48 6.21
CA GLY A 135 26.43 -11.79 7.49
C GLY A 135 26.20 -12.72 8.69
N VAL A 136 25.77 -13.96 8.49
CA VAL A 136 25.50 -14.98 9.51
C VAL A 136 26.10 -16.32 9.07
N PRO A 137 26.48 -17.25 9.98
CA PRO A 137 26.88 -18.59 9.56
C PRO A 137 25.80 -19.29 8.74
N ALA A 138 26.21 -19.99 7.68
CA ALA A 138 25.27 -20.72 6.84
C ALA A 138 24.49 -21.78 7.64
N ASN A 139 23.18 -21.89 7.38
CA ASN A 139 22.30 -22.84 8.05
C ASN A 139 21.17 -23.27 7.12
N ASN A 140 21.32 -24.46 6.53
CA ASN A 140 20.35 -25.00 5.57
C ASN A 140 18.98 -25.29 6.21
N VAL A 141 18.93 -25.69 7.48
CA VAL A 141 17.67 -25.93 8.19
C VAL A 141 16.88 -24.63 8.34
N GLN A 142 17.53 -23.55 8.79
CA GLN A 142 16.89 -22.25 8.92
C GLN A 142 16.50 -21.67 7.56
N ALA A 143 17.40 -21.74 6.58
CA ALA A 143 17.12 -21.29 5.21
C ALA A 143 15.88 -21.98 4.63
N TYR A 144 15.82 -23.31 4.69
CA TYR A 144 14.70 -24.09 4.16
C TYR A 144 13.37 -23.72 4.82
N ILE A 145 13.35 -23.62 6.16
CA ILE A 145 12.14 -23.25 6.90
C ILE A 145 11.66 -21.85 6.46
N VAL A 146 12.54 -20.86 6.45
CA VAL A 146 12.17 -19.48 6.13
C VAL A 146 11.75 -19.33 4.66
N LEU A 147 12.40 -20.03 3.72
CA LEU A 147 12.02 -20.01 2.31
C LEU A 147 10.66 -20.68 2.06
N LYS A 148 10.35 -21.81 2.73
CA LYS A 148 9.01 -22.40 2.64
C LYS A 148 7.95 -21.48 3.25
N MET A 149 8.25 -20.74 4.32
CA MET A 149 7.34 -19.70 4.85
C MET A 149 7.15 -18.54 3.87
N ALA A 150 8.22 -18.07 3.22
CA ALA A 150 8.18 -17.02 2.21
C ALA A 150 7.23 -17.38 1.07
N ALA A 151 7.31 -18.63 0.58
CA ALA A 151 6.41 -19.14 -0.45
C ALA A 151 4.94 -19.11 -0.02
N VAL A 152 4.64 -19.54 1.21
CA VAL A 152 3.28 -19.49 1.77
C VAL A 152 2.75 -18.05 1.84
N ASN A 153 3.64 -17.09 2.11
CA ASN A 153 3.29 -15.66 2.19
C ASN A 153 3.33 -14.94 0.82
N GLY A 154 3.61 -15.65 -0.28
CA GLY A 154 3.49 -15.12 -1.64
C GLY A 154 4.81 -14.75 -2.35
N ALA A 155 5.97 -15.16 -1.82
CA ALA A 155 7.23 -15.07 -2.57
C ALA A 155 7.32 -16.19 -3.61
N GLU A 156 6.97 -15.89 -4.86
CA GLU A 156 6.82 -16.88 -5.94
C GLU A 156 8.10 -17.72 -6.18
N ASP A 157 9.28 -17.10 -6.08
CA ASP A 157 10.58 -17.75 -6.33
C ASP A 157 11.15 -18.50 -5.11
N ALA A 158 10.46 -18.46 -3.96
CA ALA A 158 11.00 -19.01 -2.72
C ALA A 158 10.97 -20.55 -2.68
N LEU A 159 10.05 -21.19 -3.39
CA LEU A 159 10.00 -22.66 -3.46
C LEU A 159 11.20 -23.23 -4.21
N ASP A 160 11.57 -22.64 -5.35
CA ASP A 160 12.74 -23.05 -6.12
C ASP A 160 14.02 -22.93 -5.28
N SER A 161 14.15 -21.83 -4.53
CA SER A 161 15.27 -21.64 -3.61
C SER A 161 15.25 -22.66 -2.46
N ALA A 162 14.09 -22.98 -1.90
CA ALA A 162 13.97 -24.00 -0.86
C ALA A 162 14.36 -25.39 -1.39
N ASP A 163 14.02 -25.70 -2.64
CA ASP A 163 14.36 -26.98 -3.25
C ASP A 163 15.88 -27.09 -3.48
N LEU A 164 16.54 -26.00 -3.90
CA LEU A 164 18.02 -25.92 -3.96
C LEU A 164 18.68 -26.13 -2.58
N VAL A 165 18.07 -25.60 -1.51
CA VAL A 165 18.58 -25.82 -0.15
C VAL A 165 18.41 -27.29 0.25
N ALA A 166 17.26 -27.90 -0.06
CA ALA A 166 16.97 -29.29 0.27
C ALA A 166 17.93 -30.29 -0.39
N GLU A 167 18.43 -29.99 -1.59
CA GLU A 167 19.47 -30.78 -2.26
C GLU A 167 20.78 -30.87 -1.45
N GLN A 168 21.05 -29.89 -0.59
CA GLN A 168 22.25 -29.85 0.27
C GLN A 168 22.00 -30.36 1.69
N MET A 169 20.75 -30.71 2.02
CA MET A 169 20.39 -31.16 3.36
C MET A 169 20.49 -32.68 3.47
N ASN A 170 20.98 -33.15 4.61
CA ASN A 170 20.87 -34.56 4.95
C ASN A 170 19.45 -34.89 5.46
N ARG A 171 19.18 -36.20 5.65
CA ARG A 171 17.85 -36.67 6.10
C ARG A 171 17.46 -36.11 7.47
N ASP A 172 18.40 -36.03 8.41
CA ASP A 172 18.11 -35.56 9.76
C ASP A 172 17.76 -34.06 9.76
N GLU A 173 18.44 -33.26 8.94
CA GLU A 173 18.14 -31.85 8.74
C GLU A 173 16.75 -31.64 8.13
N LEU A 174 16.39 -32.42 7.11
CA LEU A 174 15.06 -32.37 6.48
C LEU A 174 13.96 -32.79 7.47
N ASP A 175 14.21 -33.80 8.30
CA ASP A 175 13.29 -34.25 9.33
C ASP A 175 13.07 -33.18 10.40
N ILE A 176 14.15 -32.50 10.83
CA ILE A 176 14.06 -31.36 11.76
C ILE A 176 13.23 -30.25 11.13
N ALA A 177 13.55 -29.84 9.92
CA ALA A 177 12.86 -28.73 9.25
C ALA A 177 11.37 -29.03 9.03
N THR A 178 11.04 -30.22 8.56
CA THR A 178 9.66 -30.66 8.33
C THR A 178 8.87 -30.73 9.64
N ARG A 179 9.49 -31.20 10.72
CA ARG A 179 8.87 -31.21 12.06
C ARG A 179 8.53 -29.80 12.53
N VAL A 180 9.45 -28.86 12.37
CA VAL A 180 9.27 -27.45 12.77
C VAL A 180 8.18 -26.80 11.93
N LEU A 181 8.24 -26.92 10.60
CA LEU A 181 7.19 -26.41 9.70
C LEU A 181 5.81 -26.98 10.06
N GLY A 182 5.74 -28.28 10.36
CA GLY A 182 4.51 -28.92 10.82
C GLY A 182 3.99 -28.36 12.16
N GLN A 183 4.87 -27.98 13.09
CA GLN A 183 4.47 -27.32 14.34
C GLN A 183 3.94 -25.91 14.08
N ILE A 184 4.62 -25.12 13.25
CA ILE A 184 4.19 -23.77 12.86
C ILE A 184 2.79 -23.82 12.24
N PHE A 185 2.59 -24.70 11.26
CA PHE A 185 1.29 -24.85 10.60
C PHE A 185 0.18 -25.30 11.56
N ARG A 186 0.48 -26.24 12.47
CA ARG A 186 -0.50 -26.65 13.50
C ARG A 186 -0.89 -25.50 14.42
N ASN A 187 0.07 -24.70 14.88
CA ASN A 187 -0.21 -23.55 15.75
C ASN A 187 -1.08 -22.52 15.01
N TYR A 188 -0.75 -22.22 13.76
CA TYR A 188 -1.55 -21.34 12.91
C TYR A 188 -3.00 -21.82 12.77
N LEU A 189 -3.22 -23.12 12.54
CA LEU A 189 -4.58 -23.68 12.45
C LEU A 189 -5.36 -23.57 13.77
N ILE A 190 -4.69 -23.74 14.91
CA ILE A 190 -5.31 -23.59 16.23
C ILE A 190 -5.74 -22.13 16.45
N GLU A 191 -4.87 -21.18 16.13
CA GLU A 191 -5.18 -19.74 16.24
C GLU A 191 -6.43 -19.38 15.42
N LEU A 192 -6.51 -19.86 14.16
CA LEU A 192 -7.69 -19.65 13.31
C LEU A 192 -8.98 -20.23 13.91
N GLN A 193 -8.92 -21.43 14.50
CA GLN A 193 -10.08 -22.05 15.16
C GLN A 193 -10.56 -21.23 16.35
N THR A 194 -9.62 -20.72 17.15
CA THR A 194 -9.94 -19.89 18.32
C THR A 194 -10.45 -18.50 17.96
N ALA A 195 -10.05 -17.96 16.82
CA ALA A 195 -10.48 -16.63 16.35
C ALA A 195 -11.88 -16.64 15.71
N GLY A 196 -12.34 -17.76 15.15
CA GLY A 196 -13.54 -17.81 14.30
C GLY A 196 -14.71 -18.67 14.80
N GLY A 197 -14.57 -19.48 15.85
CA GLY A 197 -15.63 -20.39 16.33
C GLY A 197 -16.09 -21.46 15.33
N VAL A 198 -15.56 -21.46 14.11
CA VAL A 198 -15.79 -22.41 13.03
C VAL A 198 -14.47 -23.11 12.75
N THR A 199 -14.49 -24.44 12.76
CA THR A 199 -13.32 -25.23 12.39
C THR A 199 -13.03 -25.02 10.89
N PRO A 200 -11.81 -24.64 10.46
CA PRO A 200 -11.45 -24.42 9.05
C PRO A 200 -11.73 -25.61 8.11
N PHE A 201 -11.93 -26.79 8.67
CA PHE A 201 -12.24 -28.03 7.95
C PHE A 201 -13.69 -28.52 8.13
N ALA A 202 -14.59 -27.66 8.62
CA ALA A 202 -16.01 -28.02 8.66
C ALA A 202 -16.51 -28.23 7.21
N PRO A 203 -17.24 -29.32 6.92
CA PRO A 203 -17.89 -29.47 5.63
C PRO A 203 -18.84 -28.28 5.40
N LEU A 204 -18.75 -27.67 4.22
CA LEU A 204 -19.69 -26.63 3.80
C LEU A 204 -21.11 -27.22 3.74
N PRO A 205 -22.15 -26.45 4.13
CA PRO A 205 -23.53 -26.92 4.10
C PRO A 205 -24.02 -27.25 2.68
#